data_AF-A0A1T2L3Q8-F1
#
_entry.id   AF-A0A1T2L3Q8-F1
#
_cell.length_a   1.000
_cell.length_b   1.000
_cell.length_c   1.000
_cell.angle_alpha   90.00
_cell.angle_beta   90.00
_cell.angle_gamma   90.00
#
_symmetry.space_group_name_H-M   'P 1'
#
loop_
_entity.id
_entity.type
_entity.pdbx_description
1 polymer ?
#
loop_
_entity_poly.entity_id
_entity_poly.type
_entity_poly.pdbx_seq_one_letter_code
_entity_poly.pdbx_strand_id
1 'polypeptide(L)'
;MAGETVSDTLEYQTINDVLERAELELDASQAHGLVCGLICGDFPSSLQHLNQELMGDMDENDSLTQECRRTLTQMHGITKDLMDDVELRFHLLLPDDPEEMPARAKGIVDWCQGFLFGYGINAGEQHQHLSNDALGALEDISEFTRMDLAELEHLDEEDQESLQDLEEYLRMATLMIYGDIAAHQEEPENEEELH
;
A
#
# COMPACT_ATOMS: atom_id res chain seq x y z
N MET A 1 33.38 -3.39 9.30
CA MET A 1 32.32 -3.66 8.32
C MET A 1 31.15 -4.16 9.13
N ALA A 2 30.35 -3.25 9.68
CA ALA A 2 29.08 -3.65 10.30
C ALA A 2 28.20 -4.14 9.15
N GLY A 3 27.75 -5.39 9.21
CA GLY A 3 26.69 -5.82 8.33
C GLY A 3 25.45 -5.02 8.71
N GLU A 4 24.97 -4.18 7.81
CA GLU A 4 23.60 -3.70 7.87
C GLU A 4 22.72 -4.95 7.87
N THR A 5 22.16 -5.28 9.02
CA THR A 5 20.98 -6.13 9.09
C THR A 5 19.92 -5.41 8.28
N VAL A 6 19.64 -5.90 7.08
CA VAL A 6 18.46 -5.51 6.32
C VAL A 6 17.29 -5.77 7.27
N SER A 7 16.57 -4.72 7.64
CA SER A 7 15.36 -4.87 8.46
C SER A 7 14.33 -5.57 7.59
N ASP A 8 13.89 -6.76 8.01
CA ASP A 8 12.82 -7.52 7.34
C ASP A 8 11.43 -6.98 7.74
N THR A 9 11.34 -5.75 8.26
CA THR A 9 10.12 -5.18 8.81
C THR A 9 10.01 -3.70 8.44
N LEU A 10 8.78 -3.28 8.14
CA LEU A 10 8.43 -1.88 7.88
C LEU A 10 8.15 -1.19 9.22
N GLU A 11 8.81 -0.07 9.44
CA GLU A 11 8.60 0.78 10.62
C GLU A 11 8.08 2.14 10.16
N TYR A 12 6.93 2.58 10.69
CA TYR A 12 6.24 3.78 10.23
C TYR A 12 7.15 5.01 10.32
N GLN A 13 7.73 5.26 11.50
CA GLN A 13 8.56 6.45 11.73
C GLN A 13 9.79 6.47 10.83
N THR A 14 10.46 5.33 10.64
CA THR A 14 11.65 5.22 9.81
C THR A 14 11.35 5.58 8.35
N ILE A 15 10.22 5.12 7.82
CA ILE A 15 9.81 5.44 6.45
C ILE A 15 9.38 6.91 6.37
N ASN A 16 8.59 7.39 7.32
CA ASN A 16 8.10 8.77 7.34
C ASN A 16 9.27 9.78 7.36
N ASP A 17 10.28 9.55 8.20
CA ASP A 17 11.48 10.40 8.28
C ASP A 17 12.29 10.42 6.97
N VAL A 18 12.26 9.34 6.20
CA VAL A 18 12.93 9.27 4.89
C VAL A 18 12.14 10.07 3.85
N LEU A 19 10.81 9.93 3.82
CA LEU A 19 9.94 10.66 2.90
C LEU A 19 10.04 12.18 3.15
N GLU A 20 10.00 12.61 4.41
CA GLU A 20 10.13 14.02 4.80
C GLU A 20 11.47 14.61 4.38
N ARG A 21 12.58 13.90 4.59
CA ARG A 21 13.92 14.36 4.18
C ARG A 21 14.09 14.43 2.67
N ALA A 22 13.35 13.60 1.94
CA ALA A 22 13.27 13.63 0.49
C ALA A 22 12.31 14.71 -0.05
N GLU A 23 11.67 15.48 0.85
CA GLU A 23 10.70 16.54 0.53
C GLU A 23 9.48 16.02 -0.25
N LEU A 24 9.07 14.77 0.00
CA LEU A 24 7.86 14.19 -0.58
C LEU A 24 6.61 14.64 0.18
N GLU A 25 5.54 14.98 -0.56
CA GLU A 25 4.27 15.47 0.00
C GLU A 25 3.30 14.31 0.37
N LEU A 26 3.83 13.25 0.99
CA LEU A 26 3.04 12.11 1.45
C LEU A 26 3.66 11.50 2.72
N ASP A 27 2.81 10.92 3.56
CA ASP A 27 3.26 10.18 4.75
C ASP A 27 3.48 8.69 4.44
N ALA A 28 4.02 7.97 5.43
CA ALA A 28 4.31 6.55 5.29
C ALA A 28 3.05 5.68 5.04
N SER A 29 1.88 6.07 5.58
CA SER A 29 0.62 5.35 5.33
C SER A 29 0.22 5.47 3.87
N GLN A 30 0.22 6.68 3.33
CA GLN A 30 -0.10 6.95 1.93
C GLN A 30 0.90 6.26 0.98
N ALA A 31 2.19 6.31 1.32
CA ALA A 31 3.23 5.64 0.52
C ALA A 31 3.04 4.12 0.48
N HIS A 32 2.72 3.51 1.63
CA HIS A 32 2.43 2.09 1.71
C HIS A 32 1.14 1.73 0.97
N GLY A 33 0.11 2.57 1.06
CA GLY A 33 -1.10 2.45 0.25
C GLY A 33 -0.78 2.44 -1.25
N LEU A 34 -0.01 3.42 -1.72
CA LEU A 34 0.44 3.51 -3.12
C LEU A 34 1.17 2.24 -3.58
N VAL A 35 2.10 1.73 -2.76
CA VAL A 35 2.80 0.47 -3.04
C VAL A 35 1.82 -0.69 -3.15
N CYS A 36 0.90 -0.84 -2.18
CA CYS A 36 -0.11 -1.89 -2.21
C CYS A 36 -0.99 -1.80 -3.46
N GLY A 37 -1.46 -0.60 -3.80
CA GLY A 37 -2.27 -0.34 -4.99
C GLY A 37 -1.56 -0.72 -6.28
N LEU A 38 -0.29 -0.33 -6.43
CA LEU A 38 0.52 -0.67 -7.60
C LEU A 38 0.76 -2.19 -7.71
N ILE A 39 1.01 -2.88 -6.60
CA ILE A 39 1.18 -4.34 -6.58
C ILE A 39 -0.13 -5.03 -6.97
N CYS A 40 -1.25 -4.59 -6.40
CA CYS A 40 -2.58 -5.09 -6.72
C CYS A 40 -3.04 -4.73 -8.14
N GLY A 41 -2.49 -3.68 -8.76
CA GLY A 41 -2.81 -3.30 -10.13
C GLY A 41 -2.04 -4.15 -11.14
N ASP A 42 -0.72 -4.21 -11.01
CA ASP A 42 0.16 -5.03 -11.85
C ASP A 42 1.56 -5.14 -11.22
N PHE A 43 1.85 -6.24 -10.53
CA PHE A 43 3.13 -6.43 -9.85
C PHE A 43 4.36 -6.28 -10.78
N PRO A 44 4.44 -6.90 -11.97
CA PRO A 44 5.58 -6.75 -12.88
C PRO A 44 6.01 -5.31 -13.19
N SER A 45 5.06 -4.38 -13.36
CA SER A 45 5.35 -2.97 -13.65
C SER A 45 5.35 -2.06 -12.42
N SER A 46 4.86 -2.54 -11.28
CA SER A 46 4.61 -1.73 -10.07
C SER A 46 5.82 -0.93 -9.58
N LEU A 47 7.01 -1.55 -9.48
CA LEU A 47 8.21 -0.85 -8.97
C LEU A 47 8.69 0.25 -9.93
N GLN A 48 8.53 0.06 -11.24
CA GLN A 48 8.87 1.09 -12.22
C GLN A 48 7.94 2.30 -12.06
N HIS A 49 6.63 2.06 -11.95
CA HIS A 49 5.64 3.11 -11.74
C HIS A 49 5.88 3.84 -10.42
N LEU A 50 6.14 3.12 -9.32
CA LEU A 50 6.48 3.74 -8.03
C LEU A 50 7.66 4.72 -8.15
N ASN A 51 8.74 4.28 -8.79
CA ASN A 51 9.94 5.10 -9.01
C ASN A 51 9.66 6.31 -9.91
N GLN A 52 8.80 6.16 -10.91
CA GLN A 52 8.44 7.24 -11.81
C GLN A 52 7.58 8.29 -11.10
N GLU A 53 6.57 7.86 -10.35
CA GLU A 53 5.62 8.75 -9.68
C GLU A 53 6.26 9.53 -8.53
N LEU A 54 7.03 8.86 -7.67
CA LEU A 54 7.60 9.52 -6.48
C LEU A 54 8.97 10.15 -6.73
N MET A 55 9.73 9.64 -7.70
CA MET A 55 11.15 9.98 -7.84
C MET A 55 11.55 10.41 -9.25
N GLY A 56 10.59 10.59 -10.17
CA GLY A 56 10.86 10.83 -11.59
C GLY A 56 11.58 12.15 -11.89
N ASP A 57 11.32 13.18 -11.11
CA ASP A 57 11.88 14.52 -11.28
C ASP A 57 13.05 14.84 -10.32
N MET A 58 13.45 13.87 -9.48
CA MET A 58 14.47 14.07 -8.45
C MET A 58 15.90 13.85 -8.97
N ASP A 59 16.90 14.50 -8.36
CA ASP A 59 18.31 14.31 -8.73
C ASP A 59 18.83 12.94 -8.26
N GLU A 60 19.06 12.02 -9.19
CA GLU A 60 19.58 10.68 -8.90
C GLU A 60 20.96 10.66 -8.20
N ASN A 61 21.72 11.75 -8.27
CA ASN A 61 23.02 11.85 -7.61
C ASN A 61 22.92 12.34 -6.16
N ASP A 62 21.78 12.88 -5.75
CA ASP A 62 21.56 13.32 -4.38
C ASP A 62 21.43 12.13 -3.43
N SER A 63 22.09 12.24 -2.27
CA SER A 63 22.15 11.13 -1.31
C SER A 63 20.81 10.83 -0.65
N LEU A 64 19.97 11.85 -0.40
CA LEU A 64 18.66 11.68 0.22
C LEU A 64 17.69 11.05 -0.78
N THR A 65 17.76 11.46 -2.05
CA THR A 65 17.02 10.85 -3.16
C THR A 65 17.36 9.35 -3.29
N GLN A 66 18.65 9.00 -3.23
CA GLN A 66 19.07 7.59 -3.28
C GLN A 66 18.63 6.79 -2.04
N GLU A 67 18.67 7.39 -0.85
CA GLU A 67 18.17 6.77 0.38
C GLU A 67 16.67 6.49 0.27
N CYS A 68 15.88 7.50 -0.10
CA CYS A 68 14.43 7.36 -0.30
C CYS A 68 14.09 6.28 -1.34
N ARG A 69 14.78 6.28 -2.48
CA ARG A 69 14.59 5.23 -3.50
C ARG A 69 14.84 3.82 -2.95
N ARG A 70 15.90 3.64 -2.15
CA ARG A 70 16.20 2.34 -1.52
C ARG A 70 15.12 1.95 -0.53
N THR A 71 14.69 2.87 0.33
CA THR A 71 13.62 2.64 1.32
C THR A 71 12.30 2.26 0.64
N LEU A 72 11.88 2.99 -0.40
CA LEU A 72 10.67 2.68 -1.16
C LEU A 72 10.77 1.33 -1.90
N THR A 73 11.94 1.01 -2.46
CA THR A 73 12.18 -0.29 -3.10
C THR A 73 12.13 -1.44 -2.09
N GLN A 74 12.67 -1.23 -0.89
CA GLN A 74 12.60 -2.21 0.19
C GLN A 74 11.16 -2.38 0.68
N MET A 75 10.41 -1.29 0.85
CA MET A 75 9.00 -1.33 1.19
C MET A 75 8.20 -2.14 0.17
N HIS A 76 8.41 -1.87 -1.13
CA HIS A 76 7.79 -2.63 -2.21
C HIS A 76 8.05 -4.13 -2.13
N GLY A 77 9.31 -4.54 -1.94
CA GLY A 77 9.67 -5.95 -1.81
C GLY A 77 9.05 -6.62 -0.58
N ILE A 78 9.15 -5.98 0.59
CA ILE A 78 8.59 -6.52 1.84
C ILE A 78 7.06 -6.61 1.74
N THR A 79 6.38 -5.59 1.20
CA THR A 79 4.92 -5.62 1.02
C THR A 79 4.51 -6.76 0.11
N LYS A 80 5.22 -7.01 -1.00
CA LYS A 80 4.96 -8.16 -1.87
C LYS A 80 5.11 -9.49 -1.13
N ASP A 81 6.21 -9.66 -0.41
CA ASP A 81 6.48 -10.89 0.35
C ASP A 81 5.41 -11.14 1.43
N LEU A 82 4.92 -10.07 2.08
CA LEU A 82 3.83 -10.14 3.06
C LEU A 82 2.48 -10.49 2.44
N MET A 83 2.19 -10.03 1.21
CA MET A 83 0.97 -10.36 0.49
C MET A 83 0.95 -11.82 0.00
N ASP A 84 2.11 -12.40 -0.31
CA ASP A 84 2.27 -13.82 -0.63
C ASP A 84 2.24 -14.74 0.59
N ASP A 85 2.23 -14.17 1.79
CA ASP A 85 2.45 -14.92 3.02
C ASP A 85 1.27 -15.82 3.38
N VAL A 86 1.54 -17.13 3.46
CA VAL A 86 0.55 -18.15 3.85
C VAL A 86 0.04 -18.00 5.29
N GLU A 87 0.79 -17.33 6.17
CA GLU A 87 0.38 -17.00 7.54
C GLU A 87 -0.43 -15.68 7.61
N LEU A 88 -0.69 -15.02 6.47
CA LEU A 88 -1.46 -13.78 6.35
C LEU A 88 -0.92 -12.66 7.23
N ARG A 89 0.40 -12.46 7.25
CA ARG A 89 1.09 -11.47 8.09
C ARG A 89 1.04 -10.04 7.57
N PHE A 90 0.55 -9.83 6.35
CA PHE A 90 0.32 -8.48 5.81
C PHE A 90 -0.55 -7.65 6.76
N HIS A 91 -0.11 -6.42 7.03
CA HIS A 91 -0.84 -5.40 7.78
C HIS A 91 -0.63 -4.04 7.12
N LEU A 92 -1.55 -3.10 7.36
CA LEU A 92 -1.38 -1.72 6.94
C LEU A 92 -0.23 -1.09 7.73
N LEU A 93 0.57 -0.25 7.07
CA LEU A 93 1.55 0.61 7.72
C LEU A 93 0.82 1.87 8.16
N LEU A 94 0.63 2.04 9.46
CA LEU A 94 -0.12 3.13 10.08
C LEU A 94 0.72 3.70 11.23
N PRO A 95 0.40 4.90 11.75
CA PRO A 95 1.04 5.43 12.95
C PRO A 95 0.97 4.45 14.13
N ASP A 96 2.13 4.17 14.73
CA ASP A 96 2.29 3.12 15.74
C ASP A 96 1.85 3.57 17.15
N ASP A 97 1.58 4.86 17.37
CA ASP A 97 1.23 5.40 18.69
C ASP A 97 -0.21 5.02 19.07
N PRO A 98 -0.41 4.12 20.05
CA PRO A 98 -1.73 3.70 20.47
C PRO A 98 -2.52 4.80 21.18
N GLU A 99 -1.87 5.90 21.62
CA GLU A 99 -2.54 7.05 22.24
C GLU A 99 -3.06 8.05 21.18
N GLU A 100 -2.71 7.89 19.90
CA GLU A 100 -3.10 8.79 18.81
C GLU A 100 -4.12 8.17 17.84
N MET A 101 -5.27 7.73 18.37
CA MET A 101 -6.38 7.20 17.55
C MET A 101 -6.79 8.11 16.38
N PRO A 102 -6.85 9.45 16.53
CA PRO A 102 -7.09 10.35 15.40
C PRO A 102 -6.02 10.26 14.30
N ALA A 103 -4.75 10.12 14.67
CA ALA A 103 -3.65 10.00 13.71
C ALA A 103 -3.74 8.68 12.95
N ARG A 104 -4.10 7.59 13.64
CA ARG A 104 -4.31 6.27 13.04
C ARG A 104 -5.49 6.27 12.07
N ALA A 105 -6.61 6.87 12.45
CA ALA A 105 -7.78 7.01 11.57
C ALA A 105 -7.48 7.87 10.33
N LYS A 106 -6.75 8.98 10.51
CA LYS A 106 -6.23 9.76 9.37
C LYS A 106 -5.34 8.87 8.47
N GLY A 107 -4.41 8.12 9.08
CA GLY A 107 -3.53 7.20 8.37
C GLY A 107 -4.28 6.17 7.52
N ILE A 108 -5.43 5.67 7.97
CA ILE A 108 -6.29 4.80 7.15
C ILE A 108 -6.82 5.54 5.92
N VAL A 109 -7.31 6.77 6.09
CA VAL A 109 -7.80 7.60 4.97
C VAL A 109 -6.68 7.84 3.96
N ASP A 110 -5.48 8.21 4.44
CA ASP A 110 -4.31 8.45 3.59
C ASP A 110 -3.87 7.16 2.88
N TRP A 111 -3.89 6.02 3.58
CA TRP A 111 -3.58 4.71 3.02
C TRP A 111 -4.56 4.35 1.90
N CYS A 112 -5.87 4.53 2.10
CA CYS A 112 -6.90 4.30 1.09
C CYS A 112 -6.70 5.19 -0.15
N GLN A 113 -6.34 6.47 0.05
CA GLN A 113 -6.04 7.39 -1.05
C GLN A 113 -4.82 6.92 -1.85
N GLY A 114 -3.74 6.53 -1.16
CA GLY A 114 -2.55 5.96 -1.78
C GLY A 114 -2.89 4.71 -2.57
N PHE A 115 -3.64 3.78 -1.98
CA PHE A 115 -4.05 2.53 -2.61
C PHE A 115 -4.80 2.76 -3.92
N LEU A 116 -5.81 3.62 -3.92
CA LEU A 116 -6.59 3.92 -5.13
C LEU A 116 -5.77 4.64 -6.19
N PHE A 117 -4.88 5.54 -5.78
CA PHE A 117 -3.97 6.22 -6.71
C PHE A 117 -3.03 5.20 -7.38
N GLY A 118 -2.38 4.35 -6.60
CA GLY A 118 -1.49 3.30 -7.10
C GLY A 118 -2.19 2.32 -8.03
N TYR A 119 -3.32 1.79 -7.59
CA TYR A 119 -4.12 0.85 -8.40
C TYR A 119 -4.57 1.50 -9.73
N GLY A 120 -4.99 2.76 -9.69
CA GLY A 120 -5.42 3.50 -10.89
C GLY A 120 -4.31 3.73 -11.92
N ILE A 121 -3.04 3.71 -11.53
CA ILE A 121 -1.90 3.93 -12.44
C ILE A 121 -1.69 2.73 -13.37
N ASN A 122 -1.66 1.51 -12.84
CA ASN A 122 -1.20 0.34 -13.59
C ASN A 122 -2.19 -0.83 -13.67
N ALA A 123 -3.37 -0.77 -13.04
CA ALA A 123 -4.34 -1.86 -13.14
C ALA A 123 -4.76 -2.18 -14.58
N GLY A 124 -4.96 -1.17 -15.43
CA GLY A 124 -5.19 -1.37 -16.88
C GLY A 124 -6.19 -2.49 -17.20
N GLU A 125 -5.75 -3.48 -18.00
CA GLU A 125 -6.55 -4.65 -18.35
C GLU A 125 -6.72 -5.63 -17.17
N GLN A 126 -5.82 -5.62 -16.18
CA GLN A 126 -5.91 -6.50 -15.00
C GLN A 126 -7.21 -6.27 -14.21
N HIS A 127 -7.76 -5.06 -14.27
CA HIS A 127 -9.04 -4.73 -13.64
C HIS A 127 -10.19 -5.69 -14.03
N GLN A 128 -10.15 -6.27 -15.24
CA GLN A 128 -11.19 -7.19 -15.70
C GLN A 128 -11.16 -8.57 -15.00
N HIS A 129 -10.07 -8.88 -14.31
CA HIS A 129 -9.87 -10.15 -13.61
C HIS A 129 -10.39 -10.13 -12.17
N LEU A 130 -10.83 -8.97 -11.67
CA LEU A 130 -11.41 -8.86 -10.34
C LEU A 130 -12.78 -9.55 -10.26
N SER A 131 -12.97 -10.27 -9.16
CA SER A 131 -14.28 -10.77 -8.74
C SER A 131 -15.21 -9.61 -8.37
N ASN A 132 -16.53 -9.90 -8.30
CA ASN A 132 -17.50 -8.89 -7.84
C ASN A 132 -17.22 -8.45 -6.40
N ASP A 133 -16.68 -9.34 -5.56
CA ASP A 133 -16.35 -9.02 -4.17
C ASP A 133 -15.14 -8.08 -4.11
N ALA A 134 -14.11 -8.32 -4.93
CA ALA A 134 -12.96 -7.42 -5.06
C ALA A 134 -13.35 -6.04 -5.65
N LEU A 135 -14.28 -6.01 -6.61
CA LEU A 135 -14.84 -4.75 -7.13
C LEU A 135 -15.62 -3.98 -6.05
N GLY A 136 -16.45 -4.67 -5.25
CA GLY A 136 -17.13 -4.07 -4.10
C GLY A 136 -16.15 -3.53 -3.06
N ALA A 137 -15.07 -4.28 -2.78
CA ALA A 137 -14.02 -3.84 -1.88
C ALA A 137 -13.30 -2.56 -2.37
N LEU A 138 -13.06 -2.43 -3.68
CA LEU A 138 -12.53 -1.18 -4.26
C LEU A 138 -13.49 0.01 -4.11
N GLU A 139 -14.79 -0.22 -4.25
CA GLU A 139 -15.82 0.81 -4.00
C GLU A 139 -15.80 1.23 -2.53
N ASP A 140 -15.74 0.28 -1.60
CA ASP A 140 -15.67 0.57 -0.17
C ASP A 140 -14.39 1.35 0.21
N ILE A 141 -13.23 0.97 -0.34
CA ILE A 141 -11.97 1.73 -0.18
C ILE A 141 -12.15 3.19 -0.65
N SER A 142 -12.88 3.40 -1.74
CA SER A 142 -13.22 4.75 -2.24
C SER A 142 -14.12 5.53 -1.27
N GLU A 143 -15.09 4.88 -0.64
CA GLU A 143 -15.92 5.53 0.38
C GLU A 143 -15.11 5.95 1.61
N PHE A 144 -14.14 5.14 2.06
CA PHE A 144 -13.30 5.52 3.21
C PHE A 144 -12.45 6.78 2.96
N THR A 145 -12.11 7.07 1.71
CA THR A 145 -11.41 8.34 1.39
C THR A 145 -12.25 9.59 1.67
N ARG A 146 -13.57 9.43 1.89
CA ARG A 146 -14.53 10.52 2.14
C ARG A 146 -14.87 10.70 3.62
N MET A 147 -14.24 9.94 4.52
CA MET A 147 -14.42 10.13 5.96
C MET A 147 -14.05 11.57 6.37
N ASP A 148 -14.88 12.19 7.20
CA ASP A 148 -14.65 13.56 7.65
C ASP A 148 -13.55 13.58 8.71
N LEU A 149 -12.38 14.14 8.35
CA LEU A 149 -11.25 14.26 9.25
C LEU A 149 -11.56 15.06 10.52
N ALA A 150 -12.54 15.96 10.48
CA ALA A 150 -12.96 16.72 11.66
C ALA A 150 -13.70 15.84 12.68
N GLU A 151 -14.41 14.80 12.21
CA GLU A 151 -15.06 13.82 13.09
C GLU A 151 -14.02 12.88 13.75
N LEU A 152 -12.87 12.68 13.09
CA LEU A 152 -11.77 11.84 13.62
C LEU A 152 -11.01 12.48 14.79
N GLU A 153 -11.14 13.79 15.04
CA GLU A 153 -10.50 14.46 16.18
C GLU A 153 -11.20 14.16 17.52
N HIS A 154 -12.37 13.51 17.48
CA HIS A 154 -13.23 13.32 18.65
C HIS A 154 -13.53 11.84 18.95
N LEU A 155 -12.66 10.93 18.47
CA LEU A 155 -12.82 9.50 18.66
C LEU A 155 -12.67 9.08 20.13
N ASP A 156 -13.49 8.11 20.56
CA ASP A 156 -13.47 7.53 21.91
C ASP A 156 -13.11 6.03 21.94
N GLU A 157 -13.24 5.38 23.09
CA GLU A 157 -12.90 3.95 23.24
C GLU A 157 -13.80 3.01 22.41
N GLU A 158 -15.07 3.36 22.15
CA GLU A 158 -15.96 2.56 21.29
C GLU A 158 -15.54 2.69 19.81
N ASP A 159 -15.01 3.85 19.42
CA ASP A 159 -14.45 4.07 18.09
C ASP A 159 -13.15 3.27 17.85
N GLN A 160 -12.40 2.92 18.91
CA GLN A 160 -11.18 2.13 18.79
C GLN A 160 -11.44 0.73 18.22
N GLU A 161 -12.47 0.03 18.71
CA GLU A 161 -12.84 -1.30 18.23
C GLU A 161 -13.32 -1.21 16.77
N SER A 162 -14.11 -0.19 16.46
CA SER A 162 -14.57 0.09 15.09
C SER A 162 -13.40 0.37 14.13
N LEU A 163 -12.37 1.08 14.58
CA LEU A 163 -11.18 1.37 13.78
C LEU A 163 -10.36 0.10 13.52
N GLN A 164 -10.19 -0.75 14.53
CA GLN A 164 -9.50 -2.02 14.38
C GLN A 164 -10.23 -2.97 13.40
N ASP A 165 -11.56 -3.03 13.46
CA ASP A 165 -12.37 -3.79 12.52
C ASP A 165 -12.23 -3.25 11.08
N LEU A 166 -12.17 -1.92 10.92
CA LEU A 166 -11.93 -1.28 9.64
C LEU A 166 -10.54 -1.63 9.08
N GLU A 167 -9.51 -1.61 9.90
CA GLU A 167 -8.16 -2.00 9.49
C GLU A 167 -8.10 -3.46 9.04
N GLU A 168 -8.75 -4.36 9.78
CA GLU A 168 -8.83 -5.77 9.42
C GLU A 168 -9.62 -5.97 8.12
N TYR A 169 -10.71 -5.23 7.94
CA TYR A 169 -11.46 -5.23 6.68
C TYR A 169 -10.56 -4.83 5.50
N LEU A 170 -9.86 -3.70 5.60
CA LEU A 170 -8.95 -3.20 4.56
C LEU A 170 -7.83 -4.19 4.26
N ARG A 171 -7.28 -4.82 5.30
CA ARG A 171 -6.25 -5.86 5.18
C ARG A 171 -6.75 -7.03 4.35
N MET A 172 -7.93 -7.55 4.67
CA MET A 172 -8.53 -8.69 3.95
C MET A 172 -8.99 -8.33 2.54
N ALA A 173 -9.57 -7.13 2.35
CA ALA A 173 -9.93 -6.58 1.05
C ALA A 173 -8.70 -6.50 0.13
N THR A 174 -7.58 -6.00 0.64
CA THR A 174 -6.32 -5.89 -0.11
C THR A 174 -5.81 -7.26 -0.55
N LEU A 175 -5.76 -8.24 0.36
CA LEU A 175 -5.32 -9.60 0.06
C LEU A 175 -6.24 -10.30 -0.94
N MET A 176 -7.55 -10.01 -0.90
CA MET A 176 -8.52 -10.52 -1.88
C MET A 176 -8.27 -9.95 -3.28
N ILE A 177 -8.14 -8.62 -3.41
CA ILE A 177 -7.84 -7.96 -4.68
C ILE A 177 -6.52 -8.48 -5.25
N TYR A 178 -5.49 -8.58 -4.41
CA TYR A 178 -4.20 -9.14 -4.78
C TYR A 178 -4.31 -10.58 -5.29
N GLY A 179 -5.05 -11.43 -4.55
CA GLY A 179 -5.24 -12.84 -4.91
C GLY A 179 -5.95 -13.02 -6.26
N ASP A 180 -6.95 -12.20 -6.55
CA ASP A 180 -7.64 -12.22 -7.85
C ASP A 180 -6.68 -11.93 -9.00
N ILE A 181 -5.83 -10.90 -8.88
CA ILE A 181 -4.85 -10.57 -9.94
C ILE A 181 -3.75 -11.62 -10.04
N ALA A 182 -3.18 -12.05 -8.91
CA ALA A 182 -2.09 -13.03 -8.89
C ALA A 182 -2.52 -14.36 -9.52
N ALA A 183 -3.75 -14.83 -9.25
CA ALA A 183 -4.27 -16.07 -9.83
C ALA A 183 -4.32 -16.04 -11.36
N HIS A 184 -4.61 -14.89 -11.97
CA HIS A 184 -4.67 -14.75 -13.43
C HIS A 184 -3.31 -14.49 -14.08
N GLN A 185 -2.33 -14.01 -13.33
CA GLN A 185 -0.94 -13.87 -13.81
C GLN A 185 -0.17 -15.21 -13.81
N GLU A 186 -0.61 -16.18 -13.00
CA GLU A 186 -0.02 -17.53 -12.94
C GLU A 186 -0.63 -18.53 -13.94
N GLU A 187 -1.75 -18.21 -14.61
CA GLU A 187 -2.30 -19.07 -15.66
C GLU A 187 -1.42 -18.98 -16.93
N PRO A 188 -0.73 -20.07 -17.34
CA PRO A 188 0.02 -20.04 -18.58
C PRO A 188 -0.96 -19.94 -19.75
N GLU A 189 -0.72 -19.02 -20.69
CA GLU A 189 -1.34 -18.98 -22.01
C GLU A 189 -1.27 -20.38 -22.65
N ASN A 190 -2.31 -21.21 -22.50
CA ASN A 190 -2.31 -22.56 -23.06
C ASN A 190 -3.66 -22.94 -23.68
N GLU A 191 -4.37 -21.97 -24.25
CA GLU A 191 -5.63 -22.20 -24.97
C GLU A 191 -5.71 -21.61 -26.39
N GLU A 192 -4.59 -21.30 -27.05
CA GLU A 192 -4.59 -20.99 -28.50
C GLU A 192 -3.64 -21.89 -29.31
N GLU A 193 -3.80 -23.21 -29.22
CA GLU A 193 -3.39 -24.11 -30.31
C GLU A 193 -4.28 -25.36 -30.38
N LEU A 194 -5.60 -25.16 -30.44
CA LEU A 194 -6.52 -26.25 -30.81
C LEU A 194 -7.85 -25.72 -31.34
N HIS A 195 -7.84 -25.10 -32.53
CA HIS A 195 -8.97 -25.16 -33.47
C HIS A 195 -8.55 -24.87 -34.92
#